data_AF-A0A3M1YA77-F1
#
_entry.id   AF-A0A3M1YA77-F1
#
_cell.length_a   1.000
_cell.length_b   1.000
_cell.length_c   1.000
_cell.angle_alpha   90.00
_cell.angle_beta   90.00
_cell.angle_gamma   90.00
#
_symmetry.space_group_name_H-M   'P 1'
#
loop_
_entity.id
_entity.type
_entity.pdbx_description
1 polymer ?
#
loop_
_entity_poly.entity_id
_entity_poly.type
_entity_poly.pdbx_seq_one_letter_code
_entity_poly.pdbx_strand_id
1 'polypeptide(L)'
;MLKLSPAGDFLWASAFGGFSIDEAYAIAIDGAGAVYTTGGFRGSVDFDPGAGAALLTAAGSYDIFVQKMSDATTAMDEADFGLPLVVYPNPSRGLIEIAFARPLHKVTIDLMDGQGKVLATQPFDVVTHVPWSFEGPAGLYFLRITTPQGQRVVKLIKE
;
A
#
# COMPACT_ATOMS: atom_id res chain seq x y z
N MET A 1 -17.53 5.19 10.82
CA MET A 1 -17.12 6.41 10.08
C MET A 1 -17.68 6.36 8.66
N LEU A 2 -18.16 7.49 8.14
CA LEU A 2 -18.82 7.62 6.84
C LEU A 2 -18.21 8.80 6.08
N LYS A 3 -17.86 8.61 4.81
CA LYS A 3 -17.43 9.67 3.90
C LYS A 3 -18.45 9.84 2.79
N LEU A 4 -18.82 11.10 2.55
CA LEU A 4 -19.73 11.51 1.48
C LEU A 4 -19.02 12.47 0.52
N SER A 5 -19.53 12.58 -0.71
CA SER A 5 -19.14 13.59 -1.68
C SER A 5 -19.62 14.98 -1.21
N PRO A 6 -19.11 16.09 -1.78
CA PRO A 6 -19.66 17.42 -1.53
C PRO A 6 -21.15 17.55 -1.89
N ALA A 7 -21.65 16.69 -2.79
CA ALA A 7 -23.07 16.60 -3.15
C ALA A 7 -23.88 15.69 -2.20
N GLY A 8 -23.23 15.06 -1.22
CA GLY A 8 -23.87 14.15 -0.26
C GLY A 8 -23.92 12.69 -0.69
N ASP A 9 -23.29 12.33 -1.82
CA ASP A 9 -23.27 10.95 -2.30
C ASP A 9 -22.39 10.08 -1.43
N PHE A 10 -22.78 8.82 -1.20
CA PHE A 10 -21.97 7.86 -0.49
C PHE A 10 -20.65 7.58 -1.22
N LEU A 11 -19.51 7.73 -0.51
CA LEU A 11 -18.20 7.35 -1.03
C LEU A 11 -17.69 6.07 -0.38
N TRP A 12 -17.57 6.04 0.95
CA TRP A 12 -17.20 4.85 1.71
C TRP A 12 -17.67 4.92 3.15
N ALA A 13 -17.72 3.76 3.82
CA ALA A 13 -17.87 3.66 5.26
C ALA A 13 -16.91 2.60 5.82
N SER A 14 -16.35 2.89 6.99
CA SER A 14 -15.51 1.97 7.77
C SER A 14 -15.97 1.97 9.22
N ALA A 15 -16.07 0.79 9.82
CA ALA A 15 -16.43 0.62 11.21
C ALA A 15 -15.22 0.08 11.99
N PHE A 16 -15.15 0.48 13.24
CA PHE A 16 -14.22 -0.04 14.24
C PHE A 16 -14.96 0.01 15.58
N GLY A 17 -14.61 -0.89 16.49
CA GLY A 17 -15.36 -1.08 17.74
C GLY A 17 -15.16 -2.47 18.32
N GLY A 18 -15.56 -2.62 19.58
CA GLY A 18 -15.50 -3.85 20.34
C GLY A 18 -16.89 -4.41 20.64
N PHE A 19 -16.92 -5.43 21.51
CA PHE A 19 -18.18 -6.00 22.00
C PHE A 19 -18.87 -5.16 23.08
N SER A 20 -18.25 -4.06 23.51
CA SER A 20 -18.72 -3.21 24.62
C SER A 20 -19.04 -1.79 24.16
N ILE A 21 -19.24 -0.86 25.10
CA ILE A 21 -19.57 0.54 24.80
C ILE A 21 -18.34 1.25 24.26
N ASP A 22 -18.48 1.80 23.05
CA ASP A 22 -17.50 2.65 22.38
C ASP A 22 -18.14 4.01 22.06
N GLU A 23 -17.49 5.09 22.50
CA GLU A 23 -17.98 6.46 22.29
C GLU A 23 -16.93 7.26 21.52
N ALA A 24 -17.34 7.90 20.43
CA ALA A 24 -16.52 8.86 19.70
C ALA A 24 -16.84 10.29 20.17
N TYR A 25 -15.81 11.06 20.51
CA TYR A 25 -15.94 12.41 21.06
C TYR A 25 -15.59 13.52 20.09
N ALA A 26 -14.57 13.31 19.25
CA ALA A 26 -14.17 14.31 18.26
C ALA A 26 -13.57 13.67 17.02
N ILE A 27 -13.70 14.38 15.90
CA ILE A 27 -13.09 14.05 14.62
C ILE A 27 -12.41 15.30 14.03
N ALA A 28 -11.20 15.16 13.51
CA ALA A 28 -10.46 16.22 12.82
C ALA A 28 -9.76 15.65 11.58
N ILE A 29 -9.48 16.49 10.59
CA ILE A 29 -8.78 16.10 9.35
C ILE A 29 -7.59 17.04 9.17
N ASP A 30 -6.40 16.50 8.90
CA ASP A 30 -5.23 17.33 8.57
C ASP A 30 -5.16 17.72 7.09
N GLY A 31 -4.23 18.60 6.73
CA GLY A 31 -4.04 19.05 5.35
C GLY A 31 -3.59 17.97 4.37
N ALA A 32 -3.16 16.80 4.87
CA ALA A 32 -2.82 15.63 4.07
C ALA A 32 -3.99 14.64 3.93
N GLY A 33 -5.16 14.96 4.50
CA GLY A 33 -6.35 14.11 4.45
C GLY A 33 -6.38 12.98 5.47
N ALA A 34 -5.46 12.94 6.44
CA ALA A 34 -5.55 11.98 7.53
C ALA A 34 -6.63 12.42 8.52
N VAL A 35 -7.46 11.46 8.92
CA VAL A 35 -8.55 11.62 9.88
C VAL A 35 -8.07 11.21 11.26
N TYR A 36 -8.33 12.05 12.25
CA TYR A 36 -8.05 11.79 13.65
C TYR A 36 -9.39 11.67 14.38
N THR A 37 -9.58 10.56 15.08
CA THR A 37 -10.74 10.32 15.95
C THR A 37 -10.28 10.15 17.38
N THR A 38 -11.08 10.67 18.31
CA THR A 38 -10.86 10.48 19.74
C THR A 38 -12.14 9.99 20.38
N GLY A 39 -12.00 9.32 21.52
CA GLY A 39 -13.13 8.74 22.21
C GLY A 39 -12.66 7.94 23.41
N GLY A 40 -13.54 7.08 23.90
CA GLY A 40 -13.11 6.02 24.80
C GLY A 40 -13.93 4.76 24.63
N PHE A 41 -13.37 3.70 25.21
CA PHE A 41 -13.78 2.33 24.93
C PHE A 41 -13.71 1.48 26.19
N ARG A 42 -14.44 0.37 26.18
CA ARG A 42 -14.43 -0.64 27.24
C ARG A 42 -14.08 -2.01 26.66
N GLY A 43 -13.37 -2.81 27.45
CA GLY A 43 -12.94 -4.15 27.01
C GLY A 43 -11.93 -4.06 25.87
N SER A 44 -12.02 -4.97 24.90
CA SER A 44 -11.13 -5.02 23.74
C SER A 44 -11.81 -4.44 22.50
N VAL A 45 -11.12 -3.54 21.82
CA VAL A 45 -11.55 -2.92 20.55
C VAL A 45 -10.52 -3.19 19.48
N ASP A 46 -10.99 -3.51 18.28
CA ASP A 46 -10.16 -3.54 17.09
C ASP A 46 -10.15 -2.16 16.43
N PHE A 47 -8.98 -1.52 16.40
CA PHE A 47 -8.77 -0.23 15.77
C PHE A 47 -8.28 -0.35 14.31
N ASP A 48 -8.26 -1.55 13.73
CA ASP A 48 -8.03 -1.78 12.31
C ASP A 48 -9.37 -1.74 11.55
N PRO A 49 -9.61 -0.76 10.67
CA PRO A 49 -10.80 -0.72 9.82
C PRO A 49 -10.74 -1.68 8.61
N GLY A 50 -9.62 -2.39 8.42
CA GLY A 50 -9.36 -3.33 7.34
C GLY A 50 -9.60 -4.80 7.72
N ALA A 51 -8.88 -5.71 7.05
CA ALA A 51 -8.98 -7.16 7.28
C ALA A 51 -7.97 -7.69 8.32
N GLY A 52 -7.06 -6.83 8.80
CA GLY A 52 -6.14 -7.16 9.87
C GLY A 52 -6.78 -6.98 11.25
N ALA A 53 -5.95 -6.95 12.27
CA ALA A 53 -6.39 -6.71 13.65
C ALA A 53 -5.39 -5.81 14.37
N ALA A 54 -5.88 -4.70 14.91
CA ALA A 54 -5.16 -3.80 15.80
C ALA A 54 -5.89 -3.71 17.15
N LEU A 55 -5.87 -4.84 17.87
CA LEU A 55 -6.59 -5.00 19.12
C LEU A 55 -5.92 -4.24 20.27
N LEU A 56 -6.68 -3.37 20.92
CA LEU A 56 -6.31 -2.74 22.19
C LEU A 56 -7.34 -3.12 23.26
N THR A 57 -6.85 -3.48 24.44
CA THR A 57 -7.68 -3.81 25.61
C THR A 57 -7.52 -2.72 26.66
N ALA A 58 -8.64 -2.18 27.14
CA ALA A 58 -8.63 -1.20 28.22
C ALA A 58 -8.00 -1.82 29.49
N ALA A 59 -7.07 -1.10 30.12
CA ALA A 59 -6.41 -1.52 31.35
C ALA A 59 -7.34 -1.46 32.57
N GLY A 60 -8.44 -0.71 32.48
CA GLY A 60 -9.51 -0.62 33.46
C GLY A 60 -10.90 -0.82 32.85
N SER A 61 -11.95 -0.34 33.54
CA SER A 61 -13.31 -0.43 33.03
C SER A 61 -13.59 0.47 31.83
N TYR A 62 -12.73 1.46 31.55
CA TYR A 62 -12.86 2.44 30.49
C TYR A 62 -11.52 3.15 30.25
N ASP A 63 -11.07 3.20 29.00
CA ASP A 63 -9.85 3.92 28.58
C ASP A 63 -10.14 4.87 27.41
N ILE A 64 -9.28 5.88 27.25
CA ILE A 64 -9.34 6.82 26.12
C ILE A 64 -8.57 6.27 24.90
N PHE A 65 -8.99 6.67 23.71
CA PHE A 65 -8.23 6.42 22.48
C PHE A 65 -8.01 7.69 21.66
N VAL A 66 -6.91 7.68 20.92
CA VAL A 66 -6.64 8.60 19.81
C VAL A 66 -6.26 7.72 18.63
N GLN A 67 -7.06 7.75 17.56
CA GLN A 67 -6.84 6.97 16.37
C GLN A 67 -6.55 7.93 15.21
N LYS A 68 -5.49 7.65 14.45
CA LYS A 68 -5.19 8.31 13.19
C LYS A 68 -5.43 7.32 12.06
N MET A 69 -6.27 7.70 11.11
CA MET A 69 -6.52 6.98 9.87
C MET A 69 -6.12 7.87 8.71
N SER A 70 -5.01 7.57 8.06
CA SER A 70 -4.76 8.06 6.72
C SER A 70 -5.44 7.13 5.72
N ASP A 71 -5.70 7.61 4.50
CA ASP A 71 -5.80 6.68 3.38
C ASP A 71 -4.52 5.82 3.45
N ALA A 72 -4.69 4.54 3.74
CA ALA A 72 -3.68 3.57 3.37
C ALA A 72 -3.61 3.75 1.87
N THR A 73 -2.62 4.52 1.40
CA THR A 73 -2.23 4.42 0.00
C THR A 73 -2.01 2.93 -0.16
N THR A 74 -2.86 2.30 -0.95
CA THR A 74 -2.83 0.88 -1.27
C THR A 74 -1.57 0.57 -2.08
N ALA A 75 -0.41 1.03 -1.64
CA ALA A 75 0.80 0.27 -1.72
C ALA A 75 0.58 -0.88 -0.74
N MET A 76 -0.03 -1.93 -1.27
CA MET A 76 0.21 -3.30 -0.89
C MET A 76 1.30 -3.42 0.18
N ASP A 77 0.92 -3.72 1.41
CA ASP A 77 1.84 -4.27 2.41
C ASP A 77 2.13 -5.72 1.96
N GLU A 78 2.76 -5.82 0.79
CA GLU A 78 3.47 -6.98 0.33
C GLU A 78 4.67 -7.12 1.25
N ALA A 79 5.03 -8.35 1.62
CA ALA A 79 6.32 -8.61 2.24
C ALA A 79 7.40 -8.00 1.33
N ASP A 80 7.83 -6.78 1.63
CA ASP A 80 8.88 -6.12 0.88
C ASP A 80 10.14 -6.91 1.23
N PHE A 81 10.84 -7.41 0.22
CA PHE A 81 12.12 -8.07 0.42
C PHE A 81 13.19 -7.09 0.98
N GLY A 82 12.82 -5.82 1.22
CA GLY A 82 13.48 -4.90 2.15
C GLY A 82 14.79 -4.35 1.58
N LEU A 83 14.93 -4.40 0.26
CA LEU A 83 16.16 -4.02 -0.42
C LEU A 83 15.94 -2.83 -1.35
N PRO A 84 16.85 -1.84 -1.33
CA PRO A 84 16.86 -0.78 -2.32
C PRO A 84 16.98 -1.36 -3.74
N LEU A 85 16.19 -0.82 -4.66
CA LEU A 85 16.30 -1.05 -6.09
C LEU A 85 16.06 0.27 -6.80
N VAL A 86 16.70 0.45 -7.95
CA VAL A 86 16.57 1.63 -8.81
C VAL A 86 16.16 1.17 -10.20
N VAL A 87 15.23 1.88 -10.82
CA VAL A 87 14.86 1.69 -12.24
C VAL A 87 15.20 2.97 -12.99
N TYR A 88 16.06 2.87 -13.99
CA TYR A 88 16.53 4.04 -14.73
C TYR A 88 16.72 3.74 -16.23
N PRO A 89 16.50 4.73 -17.11
CA PRO A 89 15.89 6.03 -16.84
C PRO A 89 14.38 5.89 -16.53
N ASN A 90 13.87 6.76 -15.66
CA ASN A 90 12.43 6.92 -15.41
C ASN A 90 12.15 8.44 -15.28
N PRO A 91 11.43 9.08 -16.22
CA PRO A 91 10.76 8.52 -17.41
C PRO A 91 11.70 7.83 -18.41
N SER A 92 11.17 6.89 -19.19
CA SER A 92 11.90 6.07 -20.16
C SER A 92 11.31 6.19 -21.57
N ARG A 93 12.08 5.81 -22.59
CA ARG A 93 11.54 5.58 -23.94
C ARG A 93 11.23 4.10 -24.20
N GLY A 94 11.08 3.30 -23.16
CA GLY A 94 10.96 1.83 -23.24
C GLY A 94 12.26 1.07 -23.08
N LEU A 95 13.37 1.75 -22.83
CA LEU A 95 14.65 1.14 -22.46
C LEU A 95 14.91 1.50 -21.01
N ILE A 96 15.07 0.48 -20.17
CA ILE A 96 15.32 0.63 -18.74
C ILE A 96 16.40 -0.34 -18.26
N GLU A 97 16.96 -0.04 -17.11
CA GLU A 97 17.73 -0.95 -16.29
C GLU A 97 17.12 -1.01 -14.89
N ILE A 98 16.93 -2.22 -14.39
CA ILE A 98 16.56 -2.48 -13.00
C ILE A 98 17.82 -2.91 -12.27
N ALA A 99 18.26 -2.13 -11.29
CA ALA A 99 19.45 -2.39 -10.49
C ALA A 99 19.05 -2.69 -9.03
N PHE A 100 19.50 -3.83 -8.52
CA PHE A 100 19.32 -4.25 -7.13
C PHE A 100 20.59 -3.95 -6.32
N ALA A 101 20.46 -3.54 -5.06
CA ALA A 101 21.60 -3.22 -4.20
C ALA A 101 22.55 -4.42 -3.95
N ARG A 102 22.06 -5.65 -4.15
CA ARG A 102 22.83 -6.91 -4.05
C ARG A 102 22.20 -7.98 -4.94
N PRO A 103 22.93 -9.08 -5.24
CA PRO A 103 22.34 -10.21 -5.94
C PRO A 103 21.11 -10.76 -5.22
N LEU A 104 20.04 -10.97 -5.97
CA LEU A 104 18.80 -11.60 -5.52
C LEU A 104 18.65 -12.97 -6.14
N HIS A 105 18.10 -13.93 -5.39
CA HIS A 105 17.87 -15.29 -5.84
C HIS A 105 16.39 -15.54 -6.15
N LYS A 106 16.12 -16.35 -7.18
CA LYS A 106 14.77 -16.78 -7.58
C LYS A 106 13.82 -15.58 -7.76
N VAL A 107 14.21 -14.68 -8.67
CA VAL A 107 13.48 -13.47 -8.98
C VAL A 107 12.59 -13.69 -10.19
N THR A 108 11.34 -13.24 -10.13
CA THR A 108 10.48 -13.10 -11.32
C THR A 108 10.12 -11.62 -11.46
N ILE A 109 10.25 -11.06 -12.67
CA ILE A 109 9.87 -9.68 -12.95
C ILE A 109 8.76 -9.67 -13.99
N ASP A 110 7.60 -9.14 -13.62
CA ASP A 110 6.46 -8.90 -14.51
C ASP A 110 6.40 -7.43 -14.92
N LEU A 111 6.26 -7.16 -16.22
CA LEU A 111 5.89 -5.86 -16.76
C LEU A 111 4.38 -5.83 -16.96
N MET A 112 3.71 -4.81 -16.41
CA MET A 112 2.27 -4.61 -16.47
C MET A 112 1.93 -3.24 -17.04
N ASP A 113 0.81 -3.14 -17.77
CA ASP A 113 0.23 -1.86 -18.17
C ASP A 113 -0.49 -1.15 -17.00
N GLY A 114 -0.98 0.06 -17.25
CA GLY A 114 -1.71 0.86 -16.27
C GLY A 114 -3.04 0.25 -15.77
N GLN A 115 -3.54 -0.80 -16.43
CA GLN A 115 -4.72 -1.58 -16.03
C GLN A 115 -4.36 -2.85 -15.25
N GLY A 116 -3.06 -3.11 -15.04
CA GLY A 116 -2.56 -4.29 -14.32
C GLY A 116 -2.44 -5.54 -15.19
N LYS A 117 -2.64 -5.45 -16.51
CA LYS A 117 -2.45 -6.59 -17.40
C LYS A 117 -0.95 -6.87 -17.57
N VAL A 118 -0.54 -8.11 -17.29
CA VAL A 118 0.84 -8.56 -17.53
C VAL A 118 1.12 -8.60 -19.04
N LEU A 119 2.11 -7.85 -19.47
CA LEU A 119 2.59 -7.76 -20.84
C LEU A 119 3.76 -8.72 -21.09
N ALA A 120 4.62 -8.91 -20.09
CA ALA A 120 5.78 -9.79 -20.18
C ALA A 120 6.26 -10.22 -18.78
N THR A 121 6.93 -11.37 -18.71
CA THR A 121 7.47 -11.96 -17.48
C THR A 121 8.88 -12.49 -17.75
N GLN A 122 9.83 -12.22 -16.83
CA GLN A 122 11.20 -12.72 -16.90
C GLN A 122 11.63 -13.36 -15.57
N PRO A 123 11.94 -14.67 -15.55
CA PRO A 123 12.50 -15.34 -14.38
C PRO A 123 14.03 -15.32 -14.36
N PHE A 124 14.62 -15.26 -13.17
CA PHE A 124 16.05 -15.26 -12.91
C PHE A 124 16.40 -16.13 -11.70
N ASP A 125 17.43 -16.97 -11.82
CA ASP A 125 17.94 -17.73 -10.68
C ASP A 125 18.76 -16.86 -9.72
N VAL A 126 19.63 -16.00 -10.26
CA VAL A 126 20.38 -14.97 -9.53
C VAL A 126 20.51 -13.72 -10.39
N VAL A 127 20.24 -12.53 -9.87
CA VAL A 127 20.31 -11.30 -10.64
C VAL A 127 20.64 -10.07 -9.79
N THR A 128 21.38 -9.12 -10.39
CA THR A 128 21.71 -7.81 -9.78
C THR A 128 21.35 -6.64 -10.70
N HIS A 129 21.46 -6.83 -12.02
CA HIS A 129 21.09 -5.82 -13.03
C HIS A 129 20.25 -6.49 -14.12
N VAL A 130 19.20 -5.81 -14.57
CA VAL A 130 18.32 -6.27 -15.66
C VAL A 130 18.11 -5.15 -16.66
N PRO A 131 18.86 -5.12 -17.78
CA PRO A 131 18.51 -4.28 -18.91
C PRO A 131 17.26 -4.85 -19.59
N TRP A 132 16.26 -3.99 -19.84
CA TRP A 132 15.01 -4.41 -20.46
C TRP A 132 14.53 -3.36 -21.47
N SER A 133 14.34 -3.80 -22.71
CA SER A 133 13.58 -3.09 -23.74
C SER A 133 12.13 -3.58 -23.83
N PHE A 134 11.16 -2.67 -23.79
CA PHE A 134 9.74 -3.00 -23.96
C PHE A 134 9.00 -2.01 -24.88
N GLU A 135 8.04 -2.57 -25.60
CA GLU A 135 7.17 -1.85 -26.53
C GLU A 135 5.83 -1.49 -25.90
N GLY A 136 5.19 -0.48 -26.47
CA GLY A 136 3.87 0.00 -26.04
C GLY A 136 3.72 1.52 -26.19
N PRO A 137 2.50 2.04 -25.99
CA PRO A 137 2.26 3.48 -26.01
C PRO A 137 2.97 4.20 -24.85
N ALA A 138 3.10 5.51 -24.95
CA ALA A 138 3.46 6.35 -23.80
C ALA A 138 2.37 6.19 -22.70
N GLY A 139 2.80 6.14 -21.44
CA GLY A 139 1.89 5.90 -20.33
C GLY A 139 2.55 5.37 -19.06
N LEU A 140 1.71 5.03 -18.09
CA LEU A 140 2.12 4.43 -16.83
C LEU A 140 2.20 2.91 -16.97
N TYR A 141 3.33 2.36 -16.52
CA TYR A 141 3.61 0.94 -16.41
C TYR A 141 4.00 0.58 -14.98
N PHE A 142 3.90 -0.70 -14.66
CA PHE A 142 4.32 -1.23 -13.37
C PHE A 142 5.25 -2.43 -13.59
N LEU A 143 6.32 -2.48 -12.81
CA LEU A 143 7.19 -3.65 -12.70
C LEU A 143 6.89 -4.33 -11.37
N ARG A 144 6.46 -5.59 -11.38
CA ARG A 144 6.35 -6.40 -10.16
C ARG A 144 7.53 -7.34 -10.08
N ILE A 145 8.34 -7.18 -9.04
CA ILE A 145 9.49 -8.02 -8.73
C ILE A 145 9.07 -8.98 -7.61
N THR A 146 9.07 -10.27 -7.87
CA THR A 146 8.72 -11.32 -6.91
C THR A 146 9.95 -12.13 -6.55
N THR A 147 10.14 -12.38 -5.26
CA THR A 147 11.19 -13.21 -4.66
C THR A 147 10.57 -14.17 -3.64
N PRO A 148 11.30 -15.19 -3.13
CA PRO A 148 10.80 -16.03 -2.04
C PRO A 148 10.56 -15.25 -0.74
N GLN A 149 11.26 -14.12 -0.55
CA GLN A 149 11.11 -13.26 0.63
C GLN A 149 9.92 -12.30 0.51
N GLY A 150 9.32 -12.23 -0.67
CA GLY A 150 8.15 -11.42 -0.97
C GLY A 150 8.33 -10.60 -2.25
N GLN A 151 7.54 -9.56 -2.43
CA GLN A 151 7.41 -8.87 -3.71
C GLN A 151 7.37 -7.35 -3.55
N ARG A 152 7.68 -6.66 -4.65
CA ARG A 152 7.70 -5.21 -4.72
C ARG A 152 7.25 -4.72 -6.09
N VAL A 153 6.39 -3.71 -6.11
CA VAL A 153 5.93 -3.04 -7.33
C VAL A 153 6.62 -1.68 -7.51
N VAL A 154 7.11 -1.41 -8.72
CA VAL A 154 7.76 -0.14 -9.09
C VAL A 154 6.99 0.51 -10.23
N LYS A 155 6.68 1.80 -10.06
CA LYS A 155 6.04 2.63 -11.09
C LYS A 155 7.07 3.06 -12.13
N LEU A 156 6.73 2.94 -13.40
CA LEU A 156 7.55 3.33 -14.53
C LEU A 156 6.73 4.19 -15.49
N ILE A 157 7.29 5.33 -15.91
CA ILE A 157 6.67 6.20 -16.91
C ILE A 157 7.39 6.00 -18.24
N LYS A 158 6.63 5.80 -19.31
CA LYS A 158 7.12 5.80 -20.69
C LYS A 158 6.63 7.05 -21.43
N GLU A 159 7.54 7.75 -22.08
CA GLU A 159 7.29 8.91 -22.95
C GLU A 159 7.52 8.59 -24.43
#